data_AF-A0AAI8Z4U7-F1
#
_entry.id   AF-A0AAI8Z4U7-F1
#
_cell.length_a   1.000
_cell.length_b   1.000
_cell.length_c   1.000
_cell.angle_alpha   90.00
_cell.angle_beta   90.00
_cell.angle_gamma   90.00
#
_symmetry.space_group_name_H-M   'P 1'
#
loop_
_entity.id
_entity.type
_entity.pdbx_description
1 polymer ?
#
loop_
_entity_poly.entity_id
_entity_poly.type
_entity_poly.pdbx_seq_one_letter_code
_entity_poly.pdbx_strand_id
1 'polypeptide(L)'
;MSSLFAGLFRRAPQTSAIASKFPFTAETNPYRCKRTWPPDFTHLSAKHQFRLERRYRRRSKLKWARPTWTKGVKLAQWGSIVFVLIYGVLFMQVDDGRTPFDGIRAWYNEQMGNTNSPNRPELPAGDNSPVSRRQPS
;
A
#
# COMPACT_ATOMS: atom_id res chain seq x y z
N MET A 1 23.18 -14.88 7.15
CA MET A 1 22.74 -14.02 6.03
C MET A 1 22.17 -12.74 6.62
N SER A 2 22.90 -11.64 6.47
CA SER A 2 22.64 -10.32 7.04
C SER A 2 21.38 -9.70 6.45
N SER A 3 20.40 -9.40 7.30
CA SER A 3 19.09 -8.83 6.95
C SER A 3 19.19 -7.33 6.63
N LEU A 4 19.70 -7.02 5.44
CA LEU A 4 19.80 -5.65 4.88
C LEU A 4 18.43 -4.95 4.68
N PHE A 5 17.31 -5.68 4.84
CA PHE A 5 15.96 -5.15 4.67
C PHE A 5 15.21 -4.87 5.99
N ALA A 6 15.75 -5.27 7.16
CA ALA A 6 15.05 -5.08 8.44
C ALA A 6 14.89 -3.60 8.84
N GLY A 7 15.77 -2.71 8.35
CA GLY A 7 15.72 -1.28 8.63
C GLY A 7 14.61 -0.51 7.90
N LEU A 8 14.15 -1.00 6.75
CA LEU A 8 13.14 -0.33 5.91
C LEU A 8 11.73 -0.38 6.52
N PHE A 9 11.49 -1.33 7.44
CA PHE A 9 10.21 -1.53 8.12
C PHE A 9 10.23 -1.17 9.61
N ARG A 10 11.30 -0.52 10.10
CA ARG A 10 11.33 -0.04 11.48
C ARG A 10 10.27 1.06 11.64
N ARG A 11 9.13 0.69 12.24
CA ARG A 11 8.06 1.60 12.66
C ARG A 11 8.68 2.64 13.58
N ALA A 12 8.56 3.91 13.21
CA ALA A 12 8.96 5.00 14.10
C ALA A 12 8.21 4.83 15.44
N PRO A 13 8.87 5.07 16.59
CA PRO A 13 8.21 5.00 17.88
C PRO A 13 6.94 5.83 17.83
N GLN A 14 5.81 5.22 18.21
CA GLN A 14 4.52 5.89 18.22
C GLN A 14 4.63 7.06 19.23
N THR A 15 4.74 8.29 18.73
CA THR A 15 4.55 9.47 19.58
C THR A 15 3.10 9.42 20.05
N SER A 16 2.89 9.30 21.36
CA SER A 16 1.56 9.14 21.95
C SER A 16 0.62 10.24 21.43
N ALA A 17 -0.54 9.84 20.91
CA ALA A 17 -1.60 10.74 20.43
C ALA A 17 -2.32 11.48 21.58
N ILE A 18 -1.73 11.45 22.78
CA ILE A 18 -2.22 12.20 23.93
C ILE A 18 -1.97 13.65 23.59
N ALA A 19 -3.04 14.40 23.32
CA ALA A 19 -2.98 15.85 23.27
C ALA A 19 -2.31 16.31 24.57
N SER A 20 -1.13 16.93 24.44
CA SER A 20 -0.40 17.48 25.57
C SER A 20 -1.31 18.49 26.27
N LYS A 21 -1.93 18.07 27.37
CA LYS A 21 -2.72 18.95 28.23
C LYS A 21 -1.73 19.82 28.98
N PHE A 22 -1.52 21.02 28.47
CA PHE A 22 -0.72 22.01 29.17
C PHE A 22 -1.54 22.49 30.37
N PRO A 23 -1.02 22.37 31.60
CA PRO A 23 -1.76 22.79 32.80
C PRO A 23 -1.93 24.31 32.88
N PHE A 24 -1.21 25.06 32.04
CA PHE A 24 -1.23 26.50 31.99
C PHE A 24 -1.67 26.99 30.61
N THR A 25 -2.65 27.89 30.59
CA THR A 25 -2.99 28.71 29.42
C THR A 25 -2.14 29.98 29.41
N ALA A 26 -2.22 30.78 28.35
CA ALA A 26 -1.47 32.04 28.26
C ALA A 26 -1.73 32.98 29.46
N GLU A 27 -2.96 32.96 30.00
CA GLU A 27 -3.39 33.80 31.12
C GLU A 27 -3.06 33.20 32.50
N THR A 28 -3.08 31.87 32.63
CA THR A 28 -2.91 31.17 33.92
C THR A 28 -1.45 30.77 34.19
N ASN A 29 -0.50 31.07 33.29
CA ASN A 29 0.89 30.67 33.44
C ASN A 29 1.62 31.53 34.50
N PRO A 30 2.18 30.95 35.57
CA PRO A 30 2.96 31.69 36.57
C PRO A 30 4.23 32.33 35.98
N TYR A 31 4.75 31.77 34.89
CA TYR A 31 5.88 32.30 34.14
C TYR A 31 5.37 33.05 32.89
N ARG A 32 5.21 34.36 33.02
CA ARG A 32 4.80 35.22 31.89
C ARG A 32 5.93 35.32 30.86
N CYS A 33 5.57 35.25 29.57
CA CYS A 33 6.52 35.49 28.50
C CYS A 33 7.06 36.93 28.60
N LYS A 34 8.38 37.09 28.74
CA LYS A 34 9.05 38.41 28.78
C LYS A 34 8.81 39.25 27.52
N ARG A 35 8.45 38.61 26.41
CA ARG A 35 8.18 39.24 25.12
C ARG A 35 6.94 38.60 24.51
N THR A 36 5.93 39.41 24.20
CA THR A 36 4.73 38.97 23.50
C THR A 36 5.11 38.45 22.11
N TRP A 37 4.54 37.32 21.74
CA TRP A 37 4.57 36.80 20.38
C TRP A 37 3.17 37.00 19.80
N PRO A 38 2.98 37.38 18.51
CA PRO A 38 3.98 37.64 17.47
C PRO A 38 4.75 38.95 17.69
N PRO A 39 6.01 39.06 17.28
CA PRO A 39 6.71 40.33 17.27
C PRO A 39 6.09 41.25 16.21
N ASP A 40 5.98 42.55 16.50
CA ASP A 40 5.57 43.53 15.49
C ASP A 40 6.61 43.60 14.37
N PHE A 41 6.23 43.10 13.20
CA PHE A 41 7.14 43.00 12.06
C PHE A 41 7.51 44.37 11.48
N THR A 42 6.69 45.39 11.69
CA THR A 42 6.89 46.76 11.20
C THR A 42 8.12 47.45 11.81
N HIS A 43 8.46 47.12 13.05
CA HIS A 43 9.62 47.70 13.77
C HIS A 43 10.94 46.97 13.49
N LEU A 44 10.91 45.94 12.63
CA LEU A 44 12.01 45.02 12.41
C LEU A 44 12.79 45.38 11.13
N SER A 45 14.12 45.41 11.20
CA SER A 45 14.97 45.58 10.01
C SER A 45 14.67 44.52 8.95
N ALA A 46 14.66 44.90 7.66
CA ALA A 46 14.39 44.02 6.53
C ALA A 46 15.28 42.75 6.52
N LYS A 47 16.55 42.87 6.94
CA LYS A 47 17.46 41.72 7.07
C LYS A 47 16.96 40.71 8.10
N HIS A 48 16.36 41.18 9.19
CA HIS A 48 15.80 40.31 10.22
C HIS A 48 14.47 39.69 9.79
N GLN A 49 13.60 40.46 9.13
CA GLN A 49 12.35 39.96 8.53
C GLN A 49 12.63 38.82 7.54
N PHE A 50 13.57 38.99 6.60
CA PHE A 50 13.92 37.95 5.63
C PHE A 50 14.40 36.65 6.30
N ARG A 51 15.17 36.75 7.39
CA ARG A 51 15.61 35.56 8.16
C ARG A 51 14.43 34.83 8.81
N LEU A 52 13.46 35.57 9.34
CA LEU A 52 12.25 35.00 9.94
C LEU A 52 11.37 34.34 8.88
N GLU A 53 11.16 35.01 7.75
CA GLU A 53 10.42 34.48 6.61
C GLU A 53 11.06 33.17 6.10
N ARG A 54 12.38 33.17 5.87
CA ARG A 54 13.10 31.96 5.44
C ARG A 54 12.94 30.81 6.43
N ARG A 55 12.99 31.09 7.75
CA ARG A 55 12.76 30.08 8.79
C ARG A 55 11.33 29.58 8.78
N TYR A 56 10.35 30.46 8.59
CA TYR A 56 8.93 30.11 8.49
C TYR A 56 8.65 29.22 7.27
N ARG A 57 9.13 29.58 6.08
CA ARG A 57 8.98 28.78 4.84
C ARG A 57 9.57 27.37 4.98
N ARG A 58 10.72 27.24 5.65
CA ARG A 58 11.33 25.93 5.94
C ARG A 58 10.49 25.08 6.89
N ARG A 59 10.01 25.69 7.98
CA ARG A 59 9.19 24.99 8.99
C ARG A 59 7.82 24.59 8.45
N SER A 60 7.18 25.45 7.67
CA SER A 60 5.91 25.13 6.99
C SER A 60 6.10 23.97 6.02
N LYS A 61 7.14 23.99 5.17
CA LYS A 61 7.44 22.84 4.29
C LYS A 61 7.57 21.52 5.07
N LEU A 62 8.21 21.54 6.24
CA LEU A 62 8.36 20.35 7.08
C LEU A 62 7.04 19.92 7.75
N LYS A 63 6.22 20.89 8.20
CA LYS A 63 4.89 20.61 8.79
C LYS A 63 3.91 20.06 7.78
N TRP A 64 4.00 20.51 6.53
CA TRP A 64 3.16 20.05 5.42
C TRP A 64 3.69 18.81 4.71
N ALA A 65 4.92 18.38 5.01
CA ALA A 65 5.44 17.12 4.48
C ALA A 65 4.65 15.93 5.06
N ARG A 66 3.99 15.15 4.19
CA ARG A 66 3.26 13.92 4.54
C ARG A 66 3.97 12.68 3.97
N PRO A 67 5.11 12.26 4.56
CA PRO A 67 5.94 11.19 4.02
C PRO A 67 5.27 9.81 4.04
N THR A 68 4.33 9.57 4.95
CA THR A 68 3.59 8.29 5.03
C THR A 68 2.56 8.17 3.92
N TRP A 69 1.82 9.25 3.64
CA TRP A 69 0.86 9.32 2.54
C TRP A 69 1.54 9.14 1.19
N THR A 70 2.64 9.84 0.95
CA THR A 70 3.39 9.72 -0.32
C THR A 70 3.97 8.32 -0.52
N LYS A 71 4.40 7.64 0.56
CA LYS A 71 4.79 6.23 0.49
C LYS A 71 3.62 5.33 0.12
N GLY A 72 2.44 5.53 0.72
CA GLY A 72 1.23 4.77 0.42
C GLY A 72 0.80 4.92 -1.04
N VAL A 73 0.73 6.15 -1.55
CA VAL A 73 0.38 6.42 -2.95
C VAL A 73 1.40 5.82 -3.91
N LYS A 74 2.71 5.92 -3.60
CA LYS A 74 3.74 5.28 -4.42
C LYS A 74 3.60 3.77 -4.44
N LEU A 75 3.31 3.14 -3.30
CA LEU A 75 3.08 1.70 -3.24
C LEU A 75 1.85 1.30 -4.07
N ALA A 76 0.77 2.06 -3.97
CA ALA A 76 -0.43 1.86 -4.80
C ALA A 76 -0.12 2.04 -6.29
N GLN A 77 0.70 3.03 -6.67
CA GLN A 77 1.12 3.25 -8.06
C GLN A 77 1.92 2.08 -8.62
N TRP A 78 2.91 1.58 -7.88
CA TRP A 78 3.66 0.39 -8.30
C TRP A 78 2.77 -0.86 -8.32
N GLY A 79 1.88 -1.00 -7.34
CA GLY A 79 0.88 -2.06 -7.30
C GLY A 79 -0.06 -2.04 -8.51
N SER A 80 -0.54 -0.86 -8.92
CA SER A 80 -1.41 -0.72 -10.08
C SER A 80 -0.68 -1.02 -11.39
N ILE A 81 0.59 -0.62 -11.52
CA ILE A 81 1.41 -0.96 -12.69
C ILE A 81 1.57 -2.48 -12.79
N VAL A 82 1.99 -3.14 -11.70
CA VAL A 82 2.15 -4.60 -11.67
C VAL A 82 0.82 -5.31 -11.93
N PHE A 83 -0.27 -4.82 -11.35
CA PHE A 83 -1.60 -5.37 -11.57
C PHE A 83 -2.00 -5.34 -13.05
N VAL A 84 -1.81 -4.19 -13.74
CA VAL A 84 -2.10 -4.07 -15.17
C VAL A 84 -1.22 -4.98 -16.01
N LEU A 85 0.06 -5.12 -15.67
CA LEU A 85 0.97 -6.03 -16.37
C LEU A 85 0.54 -7.50 -16.22
N ILE A 86 0.20 -7.93 -15.00
CA ILE A 86 -0.31 -9.28 -14.76
C ILE A 86 -1.61 -9.49 -15.53
N TYR A 87 -2.54 -8.54 -15.48
CA TYR A 87 -3.78 -8.63 -16.23
C TYR A 87 -3.55 -8.77 -17.74
N GLY A 88 -2.66 -7.95 -18.31
CA GLY A 88 -2.28 -8.02 -19.72
C GLY A 88 -1.67 -9.37 -20.10
N VAL A 89 -0.75 -9.88 -19.28
CA VAL A 89 -0.07 -11.15 -19.57
C VAL A 89 -1.01 -12.33 -19.43
N LEU A 90 -1.85 -12.39 -18.39
CA LEU A 90 -2.65 -13.58 -18.09
C LEU A 90 -4.03 -13.59 -18.75
N PHE A 91 -4.71 -12.45 -18.80
CA PHE A 91 -6.14 -12.39 -19.12
C PHE A 91 -6.45 -11.64 -20.41
N MET A 92 -5.57 -10.75 -20.88
CA MET A 92 -5.82 -10.01 -22.13
C MET A 92 -5.51 -10.87 -23.34
N GLN A 93 -6.54 -11.42 -24.00
CA GLN A 93 -6.39 -12.07 -25.30
C GLN A 93 -6.33 -10.98 -26.37
N VAL A 94 -5.15 -10.81 -26.97
CA VAL A 94 -4.89 -9.88 -28.08
C VAL A 94 -5.05 -10.69 -29.36
N ASP A 95 -6.28 -10.75 -29.86
CA ASP A 95 -6.74 -11.43 -31.08
C ASP A 95 -6.55 -12.97 -31.10
N ASP A 96 -7.37 -13.65 -31.91
CA ASP A 96 -7.49 -15.13 -32.02
C ASP A 96 -6.22 -15.87 -32.54
N GLY A 97 -5.07 -15.20 -32.53
CA GLY A 97 -3.76 -15.76 -32.88
C GLY A 97 -3.01 -16.31 -31.66
N ARG A 98 -1.89 -17.02 -31.91
CA ARG A 98 -0.98 -17.46 -30.84
C ARG A 98 -0.30 -16.24 -30.22
N THR A 99 -0.61 -15.94 -28.97
CA THR A 99 0.02 -14.82 -28.26
C THR A 99 1.35 -15.27 -27.65
N PRO A 100 2.38 -14.41 -27.58
CA PRO A 100 3.67 -14.78 -27.01
C PRO A 100 3.61 -15.13 -25.51
N PHE A 101 2.47 -14.87 -24.86
CA PHE A 101 2.23 -15.14 -23.45
C PHE A 101 1.45 -16.44 -23.20
N ASP A 102 1.09 -17.19 -24.24
CA ASP A 102 0.29 -18.43 -24.11
C ASP A 102 0.98 -19.49 -23.25
N GLY A 103 2.31 -19.61 -23.33
CA GLY A 103 3.09 -20.52 -22.48
C GLY A 103 3.05 -20.13 -20.99
N ILE A 104 3.06 -18.83 -20.68
CA ILE A 104 2.95 -18.33 -19.31
C ILE A 104 1.55 -18.56 -18.75
N ARG A 105 0.52 -18.40 -19.58
CA ARG A 105 -0.88 -18.68 -19.22
C ARG A 105 -1.12 -20.16 -18.96
N ALA A 106 -0.61 -21.03 -19.82
CA ALA A 106 -0.75 -22.48 -19.67
C ALA A 106 -0.13 -22.97 -18.36
N TRP A 107 1.11 -22.55 -18.08
CA TRP A 107 1.79 -22.86 -16.82
C TRP A 107 1.04 -22.32 -15.58
N TYR A 108 0.52 -21.09 -15.66
CA TYR A 108 -0.26 -20.51 -14.56
C TYR A 108 -1.57 -21.27 -14.30
N ASN A 109 -2.29 -21.63 -15.37
CA ASN A 109 -3.54 -22.38 -15.27
C ASN A 109 -3.31 -23.80 -14.73
N GLU A 110 -2.19 -24.45 -15.08
CA GLU A 110 -1.79 -25.76 -14.54
C GLU A 110 -1.55 -25.68 -13.03
N GLN A 111 -0.80 -24.68 -12.57
CA GLN A 111 -0.51 -24.45 -11.16
C GLN A 111 -1.76 -24.11 -10.34
N MET A 112 -2.65 -23.26 -10.89
CA MET A 112 -3.91 -22.91 -10.23
C MET A 112 -4.93 -24.06 -10.26
N GLY A 113 -4.96 -24.84 -11.34
CA GLY A 113 -5.84 -26.01 -11.50
C GLY A 113 -5.49 -27.14 -10.53
N ASN A 114 -4.19 -27.37 -10.28
CA ASN A 114 -3.74 -28.37 -9.31
C ASN A 114 -4.08 -27.97 -7.86
N THR A 115 -4.18 -26.67 -7.57
CA THR A 115 -4.54 -26.15 -6.24
C THR A 115 -6.07 -26.16 -6.00
N ASN A 116 -6.87 -26.00 -7.06
CA ASN A 116 -8.34 -25.99 -7.01
C ASN A 116 -9.01 -27.34 -7.29
N SER A 117 -8.24 -28.43 -7.46
CA SER A 117 -8.77 -29.79 -7.65
C SER A 117 -8.74 -30.58 -6.34
N PRO A 118 -9.73 -30.44 -5.43
CA PRO A 118 -9.91 -31.46 -4.41
C PRO A 118 -10.36 -32.72 -5.15
N ASN A 119 -9.55 -33.78 -5.10
CA ASN A 119 -9.86 -35.14 -5.57
C ASN A 119 -11.36 -35.38 -5.73
N ARG A 120 -11.89 -35.21 -6.94
CA ARG A 120 -13.22 -35.74 -7.27
C ARG A 120 -12.96 -37.19 -7.67
N PRO A 121 -13.34 -38.19 -6.86
CA PRO A 121 -13.32 -39.55 -7.35
C PRO A 121 -14.26 -39.61 -8.55
N GLU A 122 -13.72 -39.96 -9.72
CA GLU A 122 -14.53 -40.28 -10.88
C GLU A 122 -15.39 -41.48 -10.51
N LEU A 123 -16.69 -41.24 -10.30
CA LEU A 123 -17.65 -42.33 -10.26
C LEU A 123 -17.63 -42.97 -11.65
N PRO A 124 -17.41 -44.30 -11.76
CA PRO A 124 -17.37 -44.96 -13.04
C PRO A 124 -18.71 -44.68 -13.75
N ALA A 125 -18.63 -44.17 -14.99
CA ALA A 125 -19.78 -44.03 -15.85
C ALA A 125 -20.49 -45.39 -15.87
N GLY A 126 -21.69 -45.44 -15.30
CA GLY A 126 -22.51 -46.65 -15.27
C GLY A 126 -22.72 -47.11 -16.70
N ASP A 127 -22.11 -48.24 -17.02
CA ASP A 127 -22.22 -48.94 -18.29
C ASP A 127 -23.69 -49.27 -18.56
N ASN A 128 -24.36 -48.39 -19.29
CA ASN A 128 -25.76 -48.47 -19.70
C ASN A 128 -25.92 -49.22 -21.04
N SER A 129 -25.04 -50.19 -21.29
CA SER A 129 -25.20 -51.16 -22.37
C SER A 129 -26.29 -52.20 -22.00
N PRO A 130 -27.26 -52.49 -22.89
CA PRO A 130 -28.33 -53.44 -22.61
C PRO A 130 -27.79 -54.87 -22.68
N VAL A 131 -27.33 -55.41 -21.55
CA VAL A 131 -26.95 -56.82 -21.43
C VAL A 131 -28.22 -57.68 -21.32
N SER A 132 -28.50 -58.43 -22.38
CA SER A 132 -29.58 -59.42 -22.48
C SER A 132 -29.44 -60.51 -21.40
N ARG A 133 -30.38 -60.54 -20.44
CA ARG A 133 -30.51 -61.58 -19.43
C ARG A 133 -31.08 -62.86 -20.07
N ARG A 134 -30.24 -63.88 -20.33
CA ARG A 134 -30.74 -65.22 -20.65
C ARG A 134 -31.32 -65.86 -19.38
N GLN A 135 -32.56 -66.34 -19.44
CA GLN A 135 -33.17 -67.18 -18.42
C GLN A 135 -32.77 -68.66 -18.64
N PRO A 136 -32.46 -69.43 -17.59
CA PRO A 136 -32.37 -70.88 -17.68
C PRO A 136 -33.76 -71.53 -17.57
N SER A 137 -33.92 -72.63 -18.30
CA SER A 137 -35.09 -73.53 -18.40
C SER A 137 -35.38 -74.31 -17.14
#